data_AF-A0A520PC62-F1
#
_entry.id   AF-A0A520PC62-F1
#
_cell.length_a   1.000
_cell.length_b   1.000
_cell.length_c   1.000
_cell.angle_alpha   90.00
_cell.angle_beta   90.00
_cell.angle_gamma   90.00
#
_symmetry.space_group_name_H-M   'P 1'
#
loop_
_entity.id
_entity.type
_entity.pdbx_description
1 polymer ?
#
loop_
_entity_poly.entity_id
_entity_poly.type
_entity_poly.pdbx_seq_one_letter_code
_entity_poly.pdbx_strand_id
1 'polypeptide(L)'
;MNSKELQNITMSTGGKYSLATRGAQDVINTAIPIVEETLLGMGLEKKRIFSFADIGCADGGTSLQMIGQLLTTLRSNNPDIEVKVHYTDQPNNDYNGLIKTVLGLGHFPSYLKTHKKVYPLFSANTFYNQILPDSSLDLGFSATAMHWLSKKPCNISNHVHMVGAEGDEYQYFYAQGKKDWETILLNRARELRSGGQLVLLNFCRDDNGCYLGNTTGVNMFNNFAQIWNDFLDKGLIRKDEYQKMTLPQYYNTVDEFSAPLKDFSNPVYQAGLRLKHIETHITACPFAEAFKEHKDPELFAKEYIPTIKSWNESIFFSALDPHRPLEERQNIIHKYYQTYQDQVQEAPKLHRMDYVHAFKVIEKI
;
A
#
# COMPACT_ATOMS: atom_id res chain seq x y z
N MET A 1 -8.07 18.45 -12.68
CA MET A 1 -7.94 17.07 -13.22
C MET A 1 -9.13 16.26 -12.75
N ASN A 2 -9.85 15.60 -13.68
CA ASN A 2 -11.05 14.82 -13.39
C ASN A 2 -10.69 13.47 -12.73
N SER A 3 -11.60 12.89 -11.95
CA SER A 3 -11.46 11.58 -11.27
C SER A 3 -11.06 10.41 -12.17
N LYS A 4 -11.19 10.56 -13.50
CA LYS A 4 -10.75 9.57 -14.50
C LYS A 4 -9.23 9.37 -14.57
N GLU A 5 -8.40 10.34 -14.18
CA GLU A 5 -6.93 10.19 -14.31
C GLU A 5 -6.29 9.35 -13.21
N LEU A 6 -6.91 9.23 -12.03
CA LEU A 6 -6.39 8.38 -10.94
C LEU A 6 -6.84 6.92 -11.01
N GLN A 7 -7.78 6.61 -11.90
CA GLN A 7 -8.14 5.23 -12.22
C GLN A 7 -6.96 4.46 -12.87
N ASN A 8 -5.85 5.11 -13.21
CA ASN A 8 -4.71 4.49 -13.91
C ASN A 8 -3.54 4.06 -13.01
N ILE A 9 -3.66 4.10 -11.68
CA ILE A 9 -2.60 3.58 -10.79
C ILE A 9 -2.72 2.05 -10.71
N THR A 10 -2.30 1.35 -11.75
CA THR A 10 -2.32 -0.11 -11.77
C THR A 10 -1.00 -0.68 -11.27
N MET A 11 -1.06 -1.65 -10.34
CA MET A 11 0.09 -2.48 -9.99
C MET A 11 0.47 -3.39 -11.17
N SER A 12 1.68 -3.96 -11.16
CA SER A 12 2.11 -4.89 -12.20
C SER A 12 1.17 -6.11 -12.32
N THR A 13 0.82 -6.47 -13.55
CA THR A 13 -0.20 -7.49 -13.85
C THR A 13 0.37 -8.91 -13.88
N GLY A 14 -0.52 -9.91 -13.86
CA GLY A 14 -0.18 -11.32 -14.01
C GLY A 14 0.41 -11.97 -12.76
N GLY A 15 0.12 -11.45 -11.56
CA GLY A 15 0.68 -11.96 -10.31
C GLY A 15 2.16 -11.61 -10.08
N LYS A 16 2.68 -10.64 -10.84
CA LYS A 16 4.08 -10.20 -10.77
C LYS A 16 4.34 -9.18 -9.67
N TYR A 17 3.30 -8.54 -9.14
CA TYR A 17 3.45 -7.56 -8.06
C TYR A 17 4.01 -8.24 -6.81
N SER A 18 3.42 -9.35 -6.38
CA SER A 18 3.90 -10.11 -5.23
C SER A 18 5.29 -10.70 -5.43
N LEU A 19 5.66 -11.06 -6.68
CA LEU A 19 7.01 -11.53 -6.99
C LEU A 19 8.08 -10.43 -6.85
N ALA A 20 7.69 -9.17 -7.12
CA ALA A 20 8.59 -8.02 -7.06
C ALA A 20 8.62 -7.34 -5.69
N THR A 21 7.63 -7.56 -4.81
CA THR A 21 7.45 -6.76 -3.58
C THR A 21 7.66 -7.54 -2.29
N ARG A 22 8.81 -8.23 -2.17
CA ARG A 22 9.16 -9.00 -0.96
C ARG A 22 9.02 -8.21 0.33
N GLY A 23 9.47 -6.95 0.35
CA GLY A 23 9.39 -6.14 1.56
C GLY A 23 7.95 -5.81 1.99
N ALA A 24 6.99 -5.75 1.06
CA ALA A 24 5.57 -5.62 1.43
C ALA A 24 5.03 -6.89 2.11
N GLN A 25 5.46 -8.07 1.65
CA GLN A 25 5.17 -9.34 2.32
C GLN A 25 5.83 -9.40 3.71
N ASP A 26 7.07 -8.95 3.84
CA ASP A 26 7.78 -8.92 5.13
C ASP A 26 7.03 -8.04 6.15
N VAL A 27 6.58 -6.84 5.75
CA VAL A 27 5.74 -5.95 6.59
C VAL A 27 4.45 -6.64 7.04
N ILE A 28 3.74 -7.29 6.12
CA ILE A 28 2.48 -7.99 6.43
C ILE A 28 2.74 -9.14 7.41
N ASN A 29 3.82 -9.89 7.21
CA ASN A 29 4.17 -11.02 8.06
C ASN A 29 4.59 -10.56 9.47
N THR A 30 5.24 -9.39 9.62
CA THR A 30 5.51 -8.80 10.94
C THR A 30 4.22 -8.50 11.72
N ALA A 31 3.08 -8.28 11.04
CA ALA A 31 1.79 -8.03 11.70
C ALA A 31 1.07 -9.31 12.16
N ILE A 32 1.57 -10.51 11.84
CA ILE A 32 0.91 -11.78 12.21
C ILE A 32 0.57 -11.84 13.71
N PRO A 33 1.51 -11.55 14.65
CA PRO A 33 1.19 -11.57 16.08
C PRO A 33 0.08 -10.59 16.48
N ILE A 34 0.05 -9.39 15.88
CA ILE A 34 -0.99 -8.38 16.13
C ILE A 34 -2.35 -8.87 15.64
N VAL A 35 -2.40 -9.51 14.46
CA VAL A 35 -3.61 -10.12 13.92
C VAL A 35 -4.09 -11.25 14.84
N GLU A 36 -3.20 -12.12 15.29
CA GLU A 36 -3.53 -13.23 16.20
C GLU A 36 -4.09 -12.72 17.54
N GLU A 37 -3.42 -11.75 18.17
CA GLU A 37 -3.89 -11.13 19.40
C GLU A 37 -5.26 -10.48 19.22
N THR A 38 -5.45 -9.77 18.10
CA THR A 38 -6.74 -9.16 17.73
C THR A 38 -7.85 -10.22 17.67
N LEU A 39 -7.60 -11.34 16.99
CA LEU A 39 -8.58 -12.43 16.85
C LEU A 39 -8.96 -13.05 18.20
N LEU A 40 -7.98 -13.29 19.07
CA LEU A 40 -8.21 -13.86 20.40
C LEU A 40 -9.08 -12.96 21.29
N GLY A 41 -9.04 -11.65 21.08
CA GLY A 41 -9.90 -10.68 21.75
C GLY A 41 -11.36 -10.60 21.26
N MET A 42 -11.72 -11.27 20.15
CA MET A 42 -13.01 -11.07 19.47
C MET A 42 -14.12 -12.07 19.84
N GLY A 43 -13.91 -12.96 20.83
CA GLY A 43 -14.96 -13.88 21.30
C GLY A 43 -15.45 -14.89 20.25
N LEU A 44 -14.53 -15.68 19.70
CA LEU A 44 -14.75 -16.53 18.53
C LEU A 44 -15.63 -17.79 18.77
N GLU A 45 -15.72 -18.26 20.01
CA GLU A 45 -16.34 -19.54 20.43
C GLU A 45 -17.77 -19.74 19.90
N LYS A 46 -18.60 -18.68 19.89
CA LYS A 46 -20.02 -18.77 19.51
C LYS A 46 -20.28 -18.33 18.07
N LYS A 47 -19.24 -17.96 17.33
CA LYS A 47 -19.37 -17.36 16.02
C LYS A 47 -19.46 -18.44 14.95
N ARG A 48 -20.57 -18.48 14.21
CA ARG A 48 -20.73 -19.44 13.10
C ARG A 48 -20.01 -19.00 11.82
N ILE A 49 -20.07 -17.71 11.49
CA ILE A 49 -19.45 -17.14 10.28
C ILE A 49 -18.54 -15.99 10.70
N PHE A 50 -17.29 -16.02 10.24
CA PHE A 50 -16.32 -14.94 10.35
C PHE A 50 -16.18 -14.23 8.99
N SER A 51 -16.35 -12.91 8.98
CA SER A 51 -16.11 -12.08 7.80
C SER A 51 -14.81 -11.31 7.97
N PHE A 52 -13.83 -11.64 7.13
CA PHE A 52 -12.54 -10.98 7.04
C PHE A 52 -12.42 -10.25 5.71
N ALA A 53 -11.84 -9.04 5.69
CA ALA A 53 -11.58 -8.30 4.46
C ALA A 53 -10.09 -7.95 4.32
N ASP A 54 -9.51 -8.23 3.15
CA ASP A 54 -8.18 -7.76 2.72
C ASP A 54 -8.37 -6.58 1.75
N ILE A 55 -8.15 -5.37 2.24
CA ILE A 55 -8.51 -4.10 1.60
C ILE A 55 -7.29 -3.46 0.94
N GLY A 56 -7.31 -3.38 -0.38
CA GLY A 56 -6.16 -3.01 -1.22
C GLY A 56 -5.24 -4.21 -1.45
N CYS A 57 -5.82 -5.33 -1.89
CA CYS A 57 -5.15 -6.62 -1.94
C CYS A 57 -4.19 -6.82 -3.13
N ALA A 58 -4.21 -5.94 -4.15
CA ALA A 58 -3.47 -6.11 -5.39
C ALA A 58 -3.69 -7.51 -6.01
N ASP A 59 -2.63 -8.30 -6.20
CA ASP A 59 -2.70 -9.68 -6.70
C ASP A 59 -2.85 -10.74 -5.59
N GLY A 60 -3.00 -10.31 -4.34
CA GLY A 60 -3.29 -11.13 -3.15
C GLY A 60 -2.13 -11.97 -2.63
N GLY A 61 -0.99 -12.04 -3.34
CA GLY A 61 0.09 -12.96 -3.01
C GLY A 61 0.81 -12.62 -1.70
N THR A 62 1.01 -11.34 -1.41
CA THR A 62 1.71 -10.87 -0.20
C THR A 62 0.96 -11.17 1.09
N SER A 63 -0.38 -11.28 1.05
CA SER A 63 -1.22 -11.53 2.24
C SER A 63 -1.54 -13.01 2.49
N LEU A 64 -1.24 -13.92 1.54
CA LEU A 64 -1.59 -15.34 1.63
C LEU A 64 -1.10 -16.02 2.92
N GLN A 65 0.14 -15.75 3.34
CA GLN A 65 0.73 -16.35 4.53
C GLN A 65 0.03 -15.89 5.81
N MET A 66 -0.14 -14.57 5.97
CA MET A 66 -0.83 -13.99 7.13
C MET A 66 -2.28 -14.48 7.21
N ILE A 67 -3.00 -14.54 6.07
CA ILE A 67 -4.36 -15.09 6.03
C ILE A 67 -4.37 -16.58 6.42
N GLY A 68 -3.37 -17.36 6.00
CA GLY A 68 -3.21 -18.75 6.44
C GLY A 68 -3.04 -18.90 7.96
N GLN A 69 -2.26 -18.01 8.59
CA GLN A 69 -2.10 -18.00 10.05
C GLN A 69 -3.36 -17.54 10.76
N LEU A 70 -4.03 -16.49 10.26
CA LEU A 70 -5.35 -16.06 10.73
C LEU A 70 -6.35 -17.22 10.74
N LEU A 71 -6.41 -17.99 9.66
CA LEU A 71 -7.30 -19.15 9.55
C LEU A 71 -6.94 -20.26 10.54
N THR A 72 -5.64 -20.49 10.77
CA THR A 72 -5.15 -21.46 11.77
C THR A 72 -5.61 -21.04 13.18
N THR A 73 -5.41 -19.76 13.54
CA THR A 73 -5.80 -19.20 14.83
C THR A 73 -7.32 -19.23 15.05
N LEU A 74 -8.10 -18.86 14.03
CA LEU A 74 -9.57 -18.98 14.07
C LEU A 74 -10.00 -20.43 14.36
N ARG A 75 -9.36 -21.42 13.73
CA ARG A 75 -9.72 -22.84 13.85
C ARG A 75 -9.32 -23.47 15.17
N SER A 76 -8.20 -23.06 15.74
CA SER A 76 -7.79 -23.51 17.07
C SER A 76 -8.79 -23.10 18.16
N ASN A 77 -9.49 -21.98 17.96
CA ASN A 77 -10.52 -21.49 18.89
C ASN A 77 -11.93 -21.93 18.50
N ASN A 78 -12.22 -22.09 17.22
CA ASN A 78 -13.52 -22.54 16.73
C ASN A 78 -13.34 -23.43 15.49
N PRO A 79 -13.26 -24.75 15.67
CA PRO A 79 -12.99 -25.69 14.58
C PRO A 79 -14.02 -25.63 13.43
N ASP A 80 -15.24 -25.17 13.68
CA ASP A 80 -16.35 -25.22 12.72
C ASP A 80 -16.70 -23.88 12.03
N ILE A 81 -16.12 -22.75 12.48
CA ILE A 81 -16.37 -21.40 11.96
C ILE A 81 -16.26 -21.26 10.42
N GLU A 82 -17.29 -20.89 9.70
CA GLU A 82 -17.18 -20.63 8.25
C GLU A 82 -16.52 -19.27 8.01
N VAL A 83 -15.54 -19.17 7.11
CA VAL A 83 -14.79 -17.90 6.90
C VAL A 83 -15.05 -17.34 5.52
N LYS A 84 -15.56 -16.10 5.45
CA LYS A 84 -15.60 -15.30 4.22
C LYS A 84 -14.34 -14.44 4.16
N VAL A 85 -13.60 -14.52 3.06
CA VAL A 85 -12.41 -13.69 2.81
C VAL A 85 -12.74 -12.74 1.67
N HIS A 86 -13.00 -11.49 1.99
CA HIS A 86 -13.31 -10.44 1.03
C HIS A 86 -12.02 -9.81 0.53
N TYR A 87 -11.60 -10.14 -0.68
CA TYR A 87 -10.55 -9.43 -1.38
C TYR A 87 -11.15 -8.23 -2.11
N THR A 88 -10.65 -7.04 -1.80
CA THR A 88 -11.17 -5.80 -2.38
C THR A 88 -10.04 -4.91 -2.84
N ASP A 89 -10.19 -4.40 -4.05
CA ASP A 89 -9.26 -3.47 -4.68
C ASP A 89 -10.04 -2.56 -5.65
N GLN A 90 -9.37 -1.57 -6.22
CA GLN A 90 -10.00 -0.68 -7.19
C GLN A 90 -10.41 -1.42 -8.48
N PRO A 91 -11.39 -0.90 -9.24
CA PRO A 91 -11.91 -1.58 -10.44
C PRO A 91 -10.88 -1.95 -11.51
N ASN A 92 -9.79 -1.20 -11.63
CA ASN A 92 -8.75 -1.43 -12.64
C ASN A 92 -7.65 -2.40 -12.18
N ASN A 93 -7.79 -3.04 -11.01
CA ASN A 93 -6.89 -4.09 -10.57
C ASN A 93 -6.97 -5.33 -11.47
N ASP A 94 -5.90 -6.13 -11.51
CA ASP A 94 -5.88 -7.41 -12.23
C ASP A 94 -6.57 -8.52 -11.42
N TYR A 95 -7.90 -8.53 -11.45
CA TYR A 95 -8.72 -9.55 -10.78
C TYR A 95 -8.45 -10.96 -11.29
N ASN A 96 -8.06 -11.13 -12.56
CA ASN A 96 -7.73 -12.45 -13.09
C ASN A 96 -6.43 -12.98 -12.45
N GLY A 97 -5.43 -12.12 -12.29
CA GLY A 97 -4.20 -12.42 -11.54
C GLY A 97 -4.51 -12.76 -10.08
N LEU A 98 -5.27 -11.90 -9.39
CA LEU A 98 -5.70 -12.10 -8.01
C LEU A 98 -6.42 -13.45 -7.80
N ILE A 99 -7.41 -13.76 -8.64
CA ILE A 99 -8.18 -15.01 -8.55
C ILE A 99 -7.25 -16.21 -8.77
N LYS A 100 -6.36 -16.17 -9.77
CA LYS A 100 -5.39 -17.26 -10.00
C LYS A 100 -4.48 -17.47 -8.81
N THR A 101 -3.96 -16.39 -8.21
CA THR A 101 -3.12 -16.46 -7.00
C THR A 101 -3.88 -17.08 -5.83
N VAL A 102 -5.05 -16.53 -5.49
CA VAL A 102 -5.86 -16.99 -4.34
C VAL A 102 -6.36 -18.42 -4.50
N LEU A 103 -6.70 -18.86 -5.72
CA LEU A 103 -7.10 -20.24 -6.00
C LEU A 103 -5.90 -21.22 -6.14
N GLY A 104 -4.67 -20.74 -6.00
CA GLY A 104 -3.46 -21.56 -6.09
C GLY A 104 -3.14 -22.05 -7.50
N LEU A 105 -3.63 -21.32 -8.51
CA LEU A 105 -3.35 -21.48 -9.95
C LEU A 105 -2.21 -20.56 -10.41
N GLY A 106 -1.74 -19.66 -9.54
CA GLY A 106 -0.63 -18.73 -9.78
C GLY A 106 0.71 -19.26 -9.26
N HIS A 107 1.60 -18.33 -8.91
CA HIS A 107 2.97 -18.65 -8.47
C HIS A 107 3.08 -19.10 -7.01
N PHE A 108 2.02 -18.92 -6.21
CA PHE A 108 2.06 -19.08 -4.76
C PHE A 108 1.15 -20.21 -4.26
N PRO A 109 1.52 -20.90 -3.17
CA PRO A 109 0.63 -21.84 -2.51
C PRO A 109 -0.54 -21.10 -1.86
N SER A 110 -1.76 -21.54 -2.15
CA SER A 110 -2.98 -20.98 -1.55
C SER A 110 -3.31 -21.65 -0.22
N TYR A 111 -3.78 -20.86 0.76
CA TYR A 111 -4.31 -21.34 2.03
C TYR A 111 -5.56 -22.24 1.85
N LEU A 112 -6.24 -22.20 0.70
CA LEU A 112 -7.39 -23.07 0.40
C LEU A 112 -7.00 -24.54 0.23
N LYS A 113 -5.71 -24.82 -0.03
CA LYS A 113 -5.20 -26.19 -0.09
C LYS A 113 -5.21 -26.84 1.30
N THR A 114 -4.95 -26.06 2.34
CA THR A 114 -4.81 -26.54 3.74
C THR A 114 -6.03 -26.24 4.61
N HIS A 115 -6.84 -25.23 4.27
CA HIS A 115 -8.00 -24.83 5.07
C HIS A 115 -9.32 -25.09 4.33
N LYS A 116 -10.29 -25.68 5.04
CA LYS A 116 -11.66 -25.94 4.54
C LYS A 116 -12.66 -24.93 5.10
N LYS A 117 -13.85 -24.87 4.50
CA LYS A 117 -14.94 -23.92 4.83
C LYS A 117 -14.47 -22.46 4.77
N VAL A 118 -13.65 -22.13 3.77
CA VAL A 118 -13.17 -20.78 3.47
C VAL A 118 -13.69 -20.37 2.10
N TYR A 119 -14.29 -19.20 2.02
CA TYR A 119 -15.00 -18.69 0.85
C TYR A 119 -14.40 -17.35 0.42
N PRO A 120 -13.45 -17.34 -0.53
CA PRO A 120 -12.95 -16.11 -1.12
C PRO A 120 -14.05 -15.40 -1.92
N LEU A 121 -14.14 -14.09 -1.76
CA LEU A 121 -15.05 -13.20 -2.47
C LEU A 121 -14.23 -12.06 -3.04
N PHE A 122 -14.44 -11.73 -4.31
CA PHE A 122 -13.67 -10.71 -5.01
C PHE A 122 -14.57 -9.52 -5.32
N SER A 123 -14.21 -8.34 -4.80
CA SER A 123 -14.98 -7.11 -4.96
C SER A 123 -14.13 -6.05 -5.65
N ALA A 124 -14.67 -5.47 -6.71
CA ALA A 124 -14.09 -4.37 -7.48
C ALA A 124 -14.66 -3.04 -7.01
N ASN A 125 -14.10 -2.49 -5.93
CA ASN A 125 -14.57 -1.24 -5.35
C ASN A 125 -13.44 -0.51 -4.60
N THR A 126 -13.46 0.81 -4.68
CA THR A 126 -12.49 1.65 -3.96
C THR A 126 -12.79 1.66 -2.47
N PHE A 127 -11.74 1.59 -1.63
CA PHE A 127 -11.87 1.71 -0.18
C PHE A 127 -12.34 3.11 0.28
N TYR A 128 -12.42 4.09 -0.63
CA TYR A 128 -13.06 5.38 -0.39
C TYR A 128 -14.59 5.33 -0.33
N ASN A 129 -15.17 4.21 -0.78
CA ASN A 129 -16.59 3.92 -0.66
C ASN A 129 -16.83 2.87 0.41
N GLN A 130 -18.09 2.71 0.77
CA GLN A 130 -18.56 1.51 1.46
C GLN A 130 -18.50 0.31 0.49
N ILE A 131 -17.81 -0.75 0.91
CA ILE A 131 -17.51 -1.95 0.12
C ILE A 131 -18.20 -3.21 0.64
N LEU A 132 -18.75 -3.16 1.85
CA LEU A 132 -19.55 -4.22 2.46
C LEU A 132 -20.85 -3.65 3.06
N PRO A 133 -21.91 -4.46 3.23
CA PRO A 133 -23.12 -4.03 3.93
C PRO A 133 -22.83 -3.61 5.38
N ASP A 134 -23.73 -2.80 5.95
CA ASP A 134 -23.66 -2.39 7.35
C ASP A 134 -23.53 -3.59 8.30
N SER A 135 -22.68 -3.48 9.30
CA SER A 135 -22.52 -4.48 10.37
C SER A 135 -22.31 -5.91 9.84
N SER A 136 -21.51 -6.06 8.79
CA SER A 136 -21.25 -7.36 8.15
C SER A 136 -19.81 -7.84 8.29
N LEU A 137 -18.86 -6.95 8.60
CA LEU A 137 -17.43 -7.21 8.74
C LEU A 137 -17.05 -7.48 10.21
N ASP A 138 -16.22 -8.50 10.43
CA ASP A 138 -15.63 -8.79 11.75
C ASP A 138 -14.23 -8.20 11.87
N LEU A 139 -13.35 -8.50 10.91
CA LEU A 139 -11.98 -8.00 10.89
C LEU A 139 -11.62 -7.45 9.51
N GLY A 140 -11.30 -6.17 9.43
CA GLY A 140 -10.70 -5.57 8.24
C GLY A 140 -9.17 -5.52 8.36
N PHE A 141 -8.49 -5.87 7.28
CA PHE A 141 -7.05 -5.75 7.15
C PHE A 141 -6.72 -4.88 5.93
N SER A 142 -5.67 -4.07 6.04
CA SER A 142 -5.12 -3.36 4.89
C SER A 142 -3.63 -3.15 5.11
N ALA A 143 -2.83 -3.37 4.08
CA ALA A 143 -1.40 -3.09 4.13
C ALA A 143 -0.95 -2.37 2.86
N THR A 144 -0.15 -1.30 3.01
CA THR A 144 0.50 -0.63 1.86
C THR A 144 -0.49 -0.13 0.80
N ALA A 145 -1.71 0.25 1.20
CA ALA A 145 -2.76 0.70 0.26
C ALA A 145 -3.29 2.11 0.54
N MET A 146 -3.73 2.40 1.77
CA MET A 146 -4.48 3.64 2.08
C MET A 146 -3.64 4.94 2.12
N HIS A 147 -2.40 4.90 1.64
CA HIS A 147 -1.59 6.10 1.40
C HIS A 147 -1.83 6.69 0.01
N TRP A 148 -2.41 5.93 -0.93
CA TRP A 148 -2.81 6.39 -2.25
C TRP A 148 -4.06 7.25 -2.16
N LEU A 149 -3.96 8.53 -2.49
CA LEU A 149 -5.04 9.51 -2.37
C LEU A 149 -6.19 9.24 -3.36
N SER A 150 -7.41 9.62 -2.97
CA SER A 150 -8.60 9.50 -3.84
C SER A 150 -8.54 10.44 -5.04
N LYS A 151 -7.78 11.53 -4.90
CA LYS A 151 -7.41 12.41 -6.01
C LYS A 151 -6.05 13.07 -5.82
N LYS A 152 -5.39 13.39 -6.94
CA LYS A 152 -4.20 14.23 -6.98
C LYS A 152 -4.60 15.68 -6.63
N PRO A 153 -4.12 16.25 -5.51
CA PRO A 153 -4.51 17.59 -5.08
C PRO A 153 -4.02 18.69 -6.03
N CYS A 154 -2.74 18.64 -6.37
CA CYS A 154 -2.07 19.55 -7.30
C CYS A 154 -0.88 18.84 -7.97
N ASN A 155 -0.24 19.52 -8.92
CA ASN A 155 1.09 19.18 -9.41
C ASN A 155 2.11 19.80 -8.46
N ILE A 156 3.17 19.07 -8.12
CA ILE A 156 4.26 19.58 -7.28
C ILE A 156 5.30 20.23 -8.20
N SER A 157 5.74 21.44 -7.87
CA SER A 157 6.52 22.25 -8.81
C SER A 157 7.96 21.78 -8.99
N ASN A 158 8.60 21.28 -7.93
CA ASN A 158 10.04 20.99 -7.88
C ASN A 158 10.36 19.59 -7.30
N HIS A 159 9.36 18.70 -7.22
CA HIS A 159 9.51 17.37 -6.67
C HIS A 159 8.43 16.43 -7.23
N VAL A 160 8.57 15.12 -7.03
CA VAL A 160 7.61 14.11 -7.53
C VAL A 160 6.67 13.56 -6.45
N HIS A 161 6.90 13.89 -5.18
CA HIS A 161 6.16 13.36 -4.03
C HIS A 161 5.98 14.41 -2.93
N MET A 162 4.89 14.31 -2.14
CA MET A 162 4.50 15.32 -1.14
C MET A 162 5.55 15.59 -0.06
N VAL A 163 6.46 14.63 0.19
CA VAL A 163 7.55 14.78 1.16
C VAL A 163 8.58 15.85 0.78
N GLY A 164 8.61 16.25 -0.50
CA GLY A 164 9.42 17.37 -0.99
C GLY A 164 8.57 18.55 -1.48
N ALA A 165 7.28 18.59 -1.11
CA ALA A 165 6.41 19.73 -1.39
C ALA A 165 6.52 20.79 -0.28
N GLU A 166 6.33 22.06 -0.64
CA GLU A 166 6.42 23.20 0.28
C GLU A 166 5.18 24.09 0.16
N GLY A 167 4.97 24.97 1.16
CA GLY A 167 3.91 25.97 1.14
C GLY A 167 2.52 25.38 0.85
N ASP A 168 1.78 26.02 -0.06
CA ASP A 168 0.42 25.63 -0.42
C ASP A 168 0.34 24.23 -1.03
N GLU A 169 1.36 23.79 -1.79
CA GLU A 169 1.37 22.46 -2.40
C GLU A 169 1.31 21.38 -1.32
N TYR A 170 2.12 21.50 -0.28
CA TYR A 170 2.06 20.59 0.88
C TYR A 170 0.69 20.65 1.57
N GLN A 171 0.14 21.85 1.79
CA GLN A 171 -1.15 22.01 2.47
C GLN A 171 -2.31 21.36 1.69
N TYR A 172 -2.28 21.38 0.35
CA TYR A 172 -3.28 20.69 -0.46
C TYR A 172 -3.19 19.16 -0.31
N PHE A 173 -1.99 18.61 -0.23
CA PHE A 173 -1.77 17.18 0.05
C PHE A 173 -2.18 16.79 1.46
N TYR A 174 -1.83 17.60 2.46
CA TYR A 174 -2.28 17.43 3.85
C TYR A 174 -3.81 17.40 3.95
N ALA A 175 -4.49 18.40 3.38
CA ALA A 175 -5.94 18.50 3.43
C ALA A 175 -6.64 17.31 2.74
N GLN A 176 -6.08 16.85 1.61
CA GLN A 176 -6.60 15.68 0.91
C GLN A 176 -6.37 14.39 1.69
N GLY A 177 -5.17 14.18 2.24
CA GLY A 177 -4.84 13.01 3.05
C GLY A 177 -5.71 12.89 4.31
N LYS A 178 -5.93 14.01 5.01
CA LYS A 178 -6.85 14.07 6.16
C LYS A 178 -8.28 13.67 5.77
N LYS A 179 -8.81 14.27 4.70
CA LYS A 179 -10.17 13.99 4.21
C LYS A 179 -10.33 12.52 3.81
N ASP A 180 -9.34 11.98 3.10
CA ASP A 180 -9.31 10.61 2.63
C ASP A 180 -9.28 9.62 3.80
N TRP A 181 -8.46 9.89 4.81
CA TRP A 181 -8.39 9.07 6.02
C TRP A 181 -9.71 9.03 6.78
N GLU A 182 -10.33 10.18 7.03
CA GLU A 182 -11.65 10.25 7.67
C GLU A 182 -12.72 9.52 6.84
N THR A 183 -12.71 9.69 5.52
CA THR A 183 -13.65 9.02 4.61
C THR A 183 -13.51 7.50 4.68
N ILE A 184 -12.29 6.99 4.67
CA ILE A 184 -12.01 5.56 4.81
C ILE A 184 -12.57 5.05 6.14
N LEU A 185 -12.20 5.69 7.25
CA LEU A 185 -12.62 5.26 8.59
C LEU A 185 -14.15 5.28 8.75
N LEU A 186 -14.84 6.30 8.25
CA LEU A 186 -16.30 6.38 8.31
C LEU A 186 -16.99 5.24 7.55
N ASN A 187 -16.48 4.87 6.38
CA ASN A 187 -17.02 3.72 5.65
C ASN A 187 -16.75 2.41 6.40
N ARG A 188 -15.53 2.20 6.92
CA ARG A 188 -15.21 1.01 7.73
C ARG A 188 -16.07 0.94 9.00
N ALA A 189 -16.37 2.07 9.63
CA ALA A 189 -17.21 2.14 10.82
C ALA A 189 -18.65 1.66 10.58
N ARG A 190 -19.17 1.81 9.35
CA ARG A 190 -20.50 1.28 8.97
C ARG A 190 -20.45 -0.22 8.75
N GLU A 191 -19.38 -0.70 8.11
CA GLU A 191 -19.21 -2.10 7.74
C GLU A 191 -18.95 -3.01 8.93
N LEU A 192 -18.19 -2.54 9.92
CA LEU A 192 -17.85 -3.30 11.12
C LEU A 192 -19.08 -3.57 11.98
N ARG A 193 -19.15 -4.79 12.52
CA ARG A 193 -20.01 -5.11 13.66
C ARG A 193 -19.51 -4.40 14.93
N SER A 194 -20.38 -4.23 15.93
CA SER A 194 -19.90 -3.92 17.29
C SER A 194 -18.96 -5.03 17.77
N GLY A 195 -17.82 -4.63 18.33
CA GLY A 195 -16.68 -5.50 18.66
C GLY A 195 -15.79 -5.87 17.46
N GLY A 196 -16.15 -5.47 16.25
CA GLY A 196 -15.34 -5.66 15.05
C GLY A 196 -14.09 -4.78 15.08
N GLN A 197 -13.02 -5.23 14.42
CA GLN A 197 -11.73 -4.52 14.45
C GLN A 197 -11.12 -4.30 13.07
N LEU A 198 -10.19 -3.36 12.99
CA LEU A 198 -9.33 -3.11 11.84
C LEU A 198 -7.87 -3.27 12.26
N VAL A 199 -7.09 -3.96 11.45
CA VAL A 199 -5.62 -4.00 11.53
C VAL A 199 -5.06 -3.34 10.26
N LEU A 200 -4.50 -2.13 10.41
CA LEU A 200 -4.14 -1.28 9.27
C LEU A 200 -2.64 -0.92 9.31
N LEU A 201 -1.93 -1.33 8.25
CA LEU A 201 -0.50 -1.09 8.05
C LEU A 201 -0.32 -0.07 6.92
N ASN A 202 0.02 1.17 7.24
CA ASN A 202 0.15 2.21 6.22
C ASN A 202 1.51 2.87 6.28
N PHE A 203 2.06 3.21 5.12
CA PHE A 203 3.21 4.10 5.06
C PHE A 203 2.94 5.36 5.87
N CYS A 204 3.94 5.76 6.63
CA CYS A 204 3.86 6.89 7.53
C CYS A 204 5.14 7.71 7.49
N ARG A 205 5.07 8.88 8.11
CA ARG A 205 6.25 9.59 8.61
C ARG A 205 6.31 9.30 10.10
N ASP A 206 7.38 8.66 10.56
CA ASP A 206 7.56 8.36 11.98
C ASP A 206 8.02 9.61 12.77
N ASP A 207 8.18 9.46 14.08
CA ASP A 207 8.57 10.55 14.98
C ASP A 207 10.01 11.05 14.74
N ASN A 208 10.84 10.25 14.05
CA ASN A 208 12.19 10.64 13.63
C ASN A 208 12.18 11.29 12.22
N GLY A 209 11.01 11.45 11.61
CA GLY A 209 10.86 11.96 10.24
C GLY A 209 11.20 10.94 9.16
N CYS A 210 11.42 9.66 9.50
CA CYS A 210 11.65 8.60 8.51
C CYS A 210 10.36 8.27 7.77
N TYR A 211 10.49 7.92 6.49
CA TYR A 211 9.39 7.43 5.65
C TYR A 211 9.92 6.43 4.61
N LEU A 212 9.05 5.89 3.75
CA LEU A 212 9.43 4.92 2.71
C LEU A 212 10.67 5.37 1.93
N GLY A 213 11.74 4.57 1.99
CA GLY A 213 12.99 4.86 1.29
C GLY A 213 13.71 6.14 1.75
N ASN A 214 13.29 6.73 2.87
CA ASN A 214 14.01 7.79 3.56
C ASN A 214 14.40 7.33 4.97
N THR A 215 15.49 6.59 5.00
CA THR A 215 16.10 6.06 6.22
C THR A 215 17.61 6.11 6.08
N THR A 216 18.33 6.19 7.20
CA THR A 216 19.80 6.09 7.23
C THR A 216 20.53 7.04 6.27
N GLY A 217 20.01 8.26 6.08
CA GLY A 217 20.61 9.28 5.20
C GLY A 217 20.35 9.10 3.70
N VAL A 218 19.60 8.07 3.28
CA VAL A 218 19.13 7.88 1.90
C VAL A 218 17.78 8.56 1.71
N ASN A 219 17.47 9.03 0.49
CA ASN A 219 16.12 9.48 0.12
C ASN A 219 15.78 9.05 -1.31
N MET A 220 14.95 8.02 -1.42
CA MET A 220 14.50 7.45 -2.68
C MET A 220 13.70 8.44 -3.55
N PHE A 221 12.84 9.27 -2.95
CA PHE A 221 12.03 10.21 -3.72
C PHE A 221 12.85 11.39 -4.25
N ASN A 222 13.89 11.81 -3.53
CA ASN A 222 14.86 12.79 -4.05
C ASN A 222 15.56 12.24 -5.29
N ASN A 223 15.96 10.96 -5.28
CA ASN A 223 16.56 10.32 -6.46
C ASN A 223 15.58 10.34 -7.66
N PHE A 224 14.30 10.05 -7.43
CA PHE A 224 13.30 10.13 -8.49
C PHE A 224 13.19 11.54 -9.08
N ALA A 225 13.11 12.55 -8.21
CA ALA A 225 13.00 13.94 -8.61
C ALA A 225 14.25 14.41 -9.37
N GLN A 226 15.44 13.99 -8.93
CA GLN A 226 16.73 14.32 -9.56
C GLN A 226 16.83 13.72 -10.97
N ILE A 227 16.56 12.41 -11.14
CA ILE A 227 16.60 11.78 -12.47
C ILE A 227 15.57 12.44 -13.42
N TRP A 228 14.37 12.75 -12.91
CA TRP A 228 13.34 13.41 -13.72
C TRP A 228 13.73 14.85 -14.09
N ASN A 229 14.39 15.57 -13.18
CA ASN A 229 14.92 16.91 -13.44
C ASN A 229 16.06 16.87 -14.47
N ASP A 230 16.97 15.90 -14.39
CA ASP A 230 18.03 15.72 -15.38
C ASP A 230 17.46 15.50 -16.79
N PHE A 231 16.31 14.84 -16.91
CA PHE A 231 15.63 14.64 -18.18
C PHE A 231 15.04 15.94 -18.72
N LEU A 232 14.56 16.83 -17.84
CA LEU A 232 14.13 18.17 -18.21
C LEU A 232 15.31 19.02 -18.69
N ASP A 233 16.41 19.02 -17.95
CA ASP A 233 17.63 19.79 -18.26
C ASP A 233 18.25 19.34 -19.60
N LYS A 234 18.18 18.04 -19.90
CA LYS A 234 18.63 17.46 -21.19
C LYS A 234 17.62 17.64 -22.33
N GLY A 235 16.46 18.26 -22.08
CA GLY A 235 15.40 18.47 -23.08
C GLY A 235 14.70 17.19 -23.54
N LEU A 236 14.80 16.10 -22.78
CA LEU A 236 14.11 14.83 -23.09
C LEU A 236 12.61 14.91 -22.78
N ILE A 237 12.26 15.68 -21.74
CA ILE A 237 10.88 15.98 -21.35
C ILE A 237 10.69 17.50 -21.28
N ARG A 238 9.43 17.94 -21.36
CA ARG A 238 9.04 19.34 -21.23
C ARG A 238 8.66 19.68 -19.79
N LYS A 239 8.60 20.97 -19.47
CA LYS A 239 8.23 21.46 -18.14
C LYS A 239 6.84 21.00 -17.68
N ASP A 240 5.87 20.93 -18.61
CA ASP A 240 4.52 20.45 -18.31
C ASP A 240 4.51 18.96 -17.93
N GLU A 241 5.33 18.15 -18.59
CA GLU A 241 5.50 16.72 -18.29
C GLU A 241 6.25 16.51 -16.96
N TYR A 242 7.25 17.35 -16.67
CA TYR A 242 7.92 17.38 -15.38
C TYR A 242 6.92 17.60 -14.24
N GLN A 243 6.17 18.69 -14.29
CA GLN A 243 5.20 19.07 -13.26
C GLN A 243 4.01 18.08 -13.18
N LYS A 244 3.59 17.52 -14.31
CA LYS A 244 2.49 16.53 -14.33
C LYS A 244 2.88 15.25 -13.59
N MET A 245 4.17 14.92 -13.53
CA MET A 245 4.67 13.82 -12.71
C MET A 245 4.61 14.21 -11.23
N THR A 246 3.53 13.78 -10.59
CA THR A 246 3.35 13.90 -9.15
C THR A 246 2.64 12.63 -8.68
N LEU A 247 3.24 11.96 -7.70
CA LEU A 247 2.68 10.80 -7.04
C LEU A 247 1.50 11.23 -6.16
N PRO A 248 0.28 10.70 -6.38
CA PRO A 248 -0.88 10.99 -5.55
C PRO A 248 -0.85 10.16 -4.27
N GLN A 249 0.18 10.39 -3.45
CA GLN A 249 0.42 9.69 -2.20
C GLN A 249 0.53 10.68 -1.04
N TYR A 250 0.04 10.28 0.13
CA TYR A 250 0.25 10.99 1.38
C TYR A 250 0.56 10.02 2.51
N TYR A 251 1.64 10.30 3.23
CA TYR A 251 2.10 9.55 4.39
C TYR A 251 1.72 10.29 5.65
N ASN A 252 0.68 9.82 6.33
CA ASN A 252 0.26 10.44 7.58
C ASN A 252 1.32 10.25 8.66
N THR A 253 1.43 11.19 9.59
CA THR A 253 2.15 11.00 10.86
C THR A 253 1.34 10.14 11.82
N VAL A 254 1.96 9.67 12.90
CA VAL A 254 1.27 8.96 14.01
C VAL A 254 0.12 9.81 14.57
N ASP A 255 0.32 11.11 14.72
CA ASP A 255 -0.69 12.06 15.19
C ASP A 255 -1.84 12.23 14.19
N GLU A 256 -1.53 12.40 12.90
CA GLU A 256 -2.54 12.50 11.84
C GLU A 256 -3.41 11.24 11.76
N PHE A 257 -2.81 10.04 11.91
CA PHE A 257 -3.57 8.78 11.99
C PHE A 257 -4.46 8.72 13.24
N SER A 258 -3.94 9.16 14.38
CA SER A 258 -4.59 9.02 15.69
C SER A 258 -5.70 10.03 15.94
N ALA A 259 -5.58 11.25 15.42
CA ALA A 259 -6.48 12.37 15.71
C ALA A 259 -7.98 12.03 15.58
N PRO A 260 -8.49 11.48 14.46
CA PRO A 260 -9.92 11.21 14.31
C PRO A 260 -10.46 10.11 15.24
N LEU A 261 -9.58 9.31 15.84
CA LEU A 261 -9.91 8.18 16.72
C LEU A 261 -9.83 8.53 18.21
N LYS A 262 -9.34 9.73 18.55
CA LYS A 262 -9.19 10.23 19.92
C LYS A 262 -10.07 11.45 20.21
N ASP A 263 -10.37 12.27 19.21
CA ASP A 263 -11.19 13.46 19.37
C ASP A 263 -12.69 13.13 19.43
N PHE A 264 -13.31 13.35 20.59
CA PHE A 264 -14.74 13.12 20.84
C PHE A 264 -15.68 13.90 19.92
N SER A 265 -15.22 15.02 19.36
CA SER A 265 -15.98 15.84 18.42
C SER A 265 -15.87 15.36 16.98
N ASN A 266 -14.89 14.51 16.66
CA ASN A 266 -14.67 14.04 15.30
C ASN A 266 -15.77 13.03 14.88
N PRO A 267 -16.30 13.12 13.64
CA PRO A 267 -17.31 12.18 13.14
C PRO A 267 -16.88 10.71 13.20
N VAL A 268 -15.59 10.39 13.04
CA VAL A 268 -15.07 9.03 13.14
C VAL A 268 -15.22 8.47 14.55
N TYR A 269 -14.87 9.28 15.56
CA TYR A 269 -15.06 8.91 16.96
C TYR A 269 -16.56 8.75 17.29
N GLN A 270 -17.40 9.66 16.81
CA GLN A 270 -18.85 9.58 16.98
C GLN A 270 -19.46 8.37 16.26
N ALA A 271 -18.86 7.94 15.16
CA ALA A 271 -19.19 6.70 14.47
C ALA A 271 -18.73 5.44 15.22
N GLY A 272 -18.15 5.55 16.42
CA GLY A 272 -17.84 4.42 17.30
C GLY A 272 -16.48 3.76 17.06
N LEU A 273 -15.57 4.37 16.30
CA LEU A 273 -14.21 3.84 16.18
C LEU A 273 -13.30 4.33 17.30
N ARG A 274 -12.50 3.43 17.88
CA ARG A 274 -11.53 3.72 18.94
C ARG A 274 -10.17 3.17 18.57
N LEU A 275 -9.13 3.98 18.76
CA LEU A 275 -7.76 3.51 18.61
C LEU A 275 -7.40 2.61 19.79
N LYS A 276 -7.02 1.37 19.51
CA LYS A 276 -6.54 0.39 20.50
C LYS A 276 -5.03 0.42 20.62
N HIS A 277 -4.36 0.45 19.48
CA HIS A 277 -2.92 0.38 19.38
C HIS A 277 -2.43 1.16 18.16
N ILE A 278 -1.30 1.84 18.29
CA ILE A 278 -0.53 2.39 17.18
C ILE A 278 0.95 2.33 17.51
N GLU A 279 1.74 1.83 16.58
CA GLU A 279 3.20 1.87 16.66
C GLU A 279 3.80 1.97 15.26
N THR A 280 5.03 2.45 15.15
CA THR A 280 5.77 2.52 13.89
C THR A 280 6.82 1.42 13.83
N HIS A 281 6.93 0.77 12.67
CA HIS A 281 7.98 -0.21 12.40
C HIS A 281 8.74 0.17 11.14
N ILE A 282 10.05 -0.09 11.15
CA ILE A 282 10.92 0.02 9.98
C ILE A 282 11.30 -1.40 9.56
N THR A 283 10.76 -1.86 8.43
CA THR A 283 11.18 -3.10 7.79
C THR A 283 12.31 -2.79 6.81
N ALA A 284 13.48 -3.41 7.03
CA ALA A 284 14.65 -3.19 6.21
C ALA A 284 14.41 -3.59 4.75
N CYS A 285 15.00 -2.84 3.82
CA CYS A 285 14.98 -3.14 2.40
C CYS A 285 15.61 -4.53 2.14
N PRO A 286 14.84 -5.55 1.72
CA PRO A 286 15.37 -6.91 1.60
C PRO A 286 16.54 -7.01 0.60
N PHE A 287 16.52 -6.16 -0.43
CA PHE A 287 17.55 -6.11 -1.46
C PHE A 287 18.86 -5.48 -0.94
N ALA A 288 18.77 -4.44 -0.11
CA ALA A 288 19.94 -3.83 0.51
C ALA A 288 20.54 -4.75 1.58
N GLU A 289 19.69 -5.52 2.30
CA GLU A 289 20.15 -6.55 3.24
C GLU A 289 20.85 -7.71 2.50
N ALA A 290 20.26 -8.23 1.42
CA ALA A 290 20.90 -9.26 0.59
C ALA A 290 22.25 -8.80 0.04
N PHE A 291 22.36 -7.54 -0.41
CA PHE A 291 23.61 -6.98 -0.92
C PHE A 291 24.76 -6.98 0.10
N LYS A 292 24.47 -6.92 1.41
CA LYS A 292 25.52 -7.05 2.44
C LYS A 292 26.23 -8.40 2.38
N GLU A 293 25.52 -9.44 1.97
CA GLU A 293 26.02 -10.81 1.85
C GLU A 293 26.75 -11.02 0.51
N HIS A 294 26.04 -10.84 -0.60
CA HIS A 294 26.57 -11.18 -1.92
C HIS A 294 27.49 -10.11 -2.53
N LYS A 295 27.36 -8.84 -2.11
CA LYS A 295 28.18 -7.68 -2.56
C LYS A 295 28.26 -7.50 -4.08
N ASP A 296 27.23 -7.95 -4.79
CA ASP A 296 27.09 -7.87 -6.24
C ASP A 296 26.16 -6.69 -6.60
N PRO A 297 26.71 -5.57 -7.12
CA PRO A 297 25.91 -4.39 -7.45
C PRO A 297 24.98 -4.62 -8.63
N GLU A 298 25.35 -5.47 -9.60
CA GLU A 298 24.51 -5.78 -10.76
C GLU A 298 23.29 -6.57 -10.32
N LEU A 299 23.48 -7.58 -9.47
CA LEU A 299 22.39 -8.36 -8.90
C LEU A 299 21.47 -7.49 -8.05
N PHE A 300 22.02 -6.63 -7.19
CA PHE A 300 21.21 -5.72 -6.36
C PHE A 300 20.32 -4.82 -7.23
N ALA A 301 20.88 -4.16 -8.25
CA ALA A 301 20.11 -3.30 -9.13
C ALA A 301 19.02 -4.06 -9.90
N LYS A 302 19.35 -5.28 -10.38
CA LYS A 302 18.41 -6.16 -11.09
C LYS A 302 17.21 -6.58 -10.25
N GLU A 303 17.36 -6.72 -8.94
CA GLU A 303 16.26 -7.08 -8.03
C GLU A 303 15.53 -5.85 -7.45
N TYR A 304 16.25 -4.77 -7.18
CA TYR A 304 15.72 -3.55 -6.58
C TYR A 304 14.84 -2.74 -7.54
N ILE A 305 15.30 -2.51 -8.77
CA ILE A 305 14.60 -1.63 -9.73
C ILE A 305 13.20 -2.15 -10.10
N PRO A 306 12.97 -3.46 -10.36
CA PRO A 306 11.63 -3.98 -10.60
C PRO A 306 10.63 -3.67 -9.49
N THR A 307 11.09 -3.64 -8.23
CA THR A 307 10.26 -3.28 -7.08
C THR A 307 9.75 -1.85 -7.21
N ILE A 308 10.64 -0.91 -7.53
CA ILE A 308 10.29 0.50 -7.74
C ILE A 308 9.31 0.65 -8.91
N LYS A 309 9.63 0.00 -10.04
CA LYS A 309 8.81 0.04 -11.26
C LYS A 309 7.38 -0.43 -11.01
N SER A 310 7.19 -1.42 -10.14
CA SER A 310 5.91 -2.10 -9.94
C SER A 310 4.76 -1.19 -9.51
N TRP A 311 5.05 -0.02 -8.93
CA TRP A 311 4.05 0.89 -8.37
C TRP A 311 4.10 2.33 -8.90
N ASN A 312 5.20 2.76 -9.57
CA ASN A 312 5.30 4.13 -10.10
C ASN A 312 5.44 4.27 -11.62
N GLU A 313 5.76 3.20 -12.37
CA GLU A 313 6.01 3.28 -13.82
C GLU A 313 4.80 3.82 -14.60
N SER A 314 3.60 3.37 -14.25
CA SER A 314 2.36 3.83 -14.89
C SER A 314 2.12 5.33 -14.71
N ILE A 315 2.56 5.90 -13.58
CA ILE A 315 2.38 7.32 -13.25
C ILE A 315 3.39 8.16 -14.04
N PHE A 316 4.67 7.77 -14.06
CA PHE A 316 5.68 8.41 -14.91
C PHE A 316 5.27 8.37 -16.39
N PHE A 317 4.83 7.21 -16.87
CA PHE A 317 4.38 7.05 -18.25
C PHE A 317 3.18 7.95 -18.59
N SER A 318 2.23 8.09 -17.65
CA SER A 318 1.03 8.93 -17.82
C SER A 318 1.30 10.44 -17.72
N ALA A 319 2.42 10.83 -17.10
CA ALA A 319 2.87 12.22 -17.03
C ALA A 319 3.37 12.74 -18.38
N LEU A 320 3.86 11.85 -19.26
CA LEU A 320 4.25 12.20 -20.62
C LEU A 320 3.04 12.61 -21.47
N ASP A 321 3.29 13.47 -22.45
CA ASP A 321 2.28 13.95 -23.39
C ASP A 321 1.64 12.78 -24.15
N PRO A 322 0.29 12.60 -24.09
CA PRO A 322 -0.38 11.55 -24.82
C PRO A 322 -0.28 11.67 -26.35
N HIS A 323 0.10 12.84 -26.87
CA HIS A 323 0.32 13.07 -28.31
C HIS A 323 1.72 12.64 -28.79
N ARG A 324 2.68 12.36 -27.90
CA ARG A 324 3.95 11.75 -28.29
C ARG A 324 3.68 10.34 -28.85
N PRO A 325 4.43 9.90 -29.88
CA PRO A 325 4.42 8.51 -30.32
C PRO A 325 4.61 7.55 -29.12
N LEU A 326 3.84 6.45 -29.11
CA LEU A 326 3.88 5.47 -28.01
C LEU A 326 5.30 4.96 -27.74
N GLU A 327 6.03 4.64 -28.81
CA GLU A 327 7.41 4.16 -28.74
C GLU A 327 8.34 5.20 -28.10
N GLU A 328 8.16 6.48 -28.41
CA GLU A 328 8.94 7.56 -27.81
C GLU A 328 8.70 7.65 -26.29
N ARG A 329 7.43 7.56 -25.87
CA ARG A 329 7.07 7.54 -24.44
C ARG A 329 7.67 6.33 -23.73
N GLN A 330 7.59 5.16 -24.36
CA GLN A 330 8.19 3.92 -23.83
C GLN A 330 9.71 4.06 -23.71
N ASN A 331 10.37 4.65 -24.70
CA ASN A 331 11.82 4.88 -24.68
C ASN A 331 12.25 5.86 -23.59
N ILE A 332 11.47 6.92 -23.34
CA ILE A 332 11.75 7.85 -22.23
C ILE A 332 11.67 7.12 -20.88
N ILE A 333 10.61 6.34 -20.66
CA ILE A 333 10.44 5.58 -19.41
C ILE A 333 11.51 4.50 -19.26
N HIS A 334 11.87 3.80 -20.34
CA HIS A 334 12.96 2.84 -20.33
C HIS A 334 14.28 3.50 -19.92
N LYS A 335 14.63 4.64 -20.53
CA LYS A 335 15.82 5.41 -20.18
C LYS A 335 15.82 5.86 -18.72
N TYR A 336 14.69 6.32 -18.19
CA TYR A 336 14.57 6.75 -16.79
C TYR A 336 14.96 5.62 -15.82
N TYR A 337 14.40 4.42 -16.00
CA TYR A 337 14.73 3.29 -15.13
C TYR A 337 16.12 2.71 -15.41
N GLN A 338 16.63 2.81 -16.64
CA GLN A 338 18.01 2.45 -16.93
C GLN A 338 18.98 3.38 -16.18
N THR A 339 18.76 4.70 -16.23
CA THR A 339 19.55 5.67 -15.46
C THR A 339 19.51 5.36 -13.98
N TYR A 340 18.34 5.02 -13.44
CA TYR A 340 18.26 4.67 -12.03
C TYR A 340 18.98 3.35 -11.70
N GLN A 341 18.88 2.36 -12.58
CA GLN A 341 19.61 1.10 -12.44
C GLN A 341 21.13 1.34 -12.44
N ASP A 342 21.63 2.17 -13.34
CA ASP A 342 23.05 2.52 -13.45
C ASP A 342 23.54 3.20 -12.16
N GLN A 343 22.77 4.14 -11.59
CA GLN A 343 23.08 4.76 -10.30
C GLN A 343 23.16 3.74 -9.16
N VAL A 344 22.22 2.78 -9.12
CA VAL A 344 22.22 1.71 -8.10
C VAL A 344 23.45 0.81 -8.25
N GLN A 345 23.88 0.52 -9.47
CA GLN A 345 25.09 -0.27 -9.72
C GLN A 345 26.36 0.49 -9.32
N GLU A 346 26.42 1.79 -9.61
CA GLU A 346 27.57 2.65 -9.30
C GLU A 346 27.75 2.84 -7.79
N ALA A 347 26.66 3.10 -7.07
CA ALA A 347 26.70 3.46 -5.65
C ALA A 347 25.65 2.70 -4.81
N PRO A 348 25.70 1.36 -4.74
CA PRO A 348 24.64 0.53 -4.15
C PRO A 348 24.32 0.87 -2.68
N LYS A 349 25.31 1.34 -1.92
CA LYS A 349 25.11 1.74 -0.51
C LYS A 349 24.25 2.99 -0.32
N LEU A 350 24.03 3.78 -1.38
CA LEU A 350 23.20 4.99 -1.36
C LEU A 350 21.74 4.70 -1.74
N HIS A 351 21.38 3.43 -1.97
CA HIS A 351 20.05 3.04 -2.40
C HIS A 351 19.47 1.99 -1.47
N ARG A 352 18.25 2.27 -1.01
CA ARG A 352 17.43 1.34 -0.25
C ARG A 352 15.98 1.81 -0.30
N MET A 353 15.07 0.89 -0.04
CA MET A 353 13.65 1.18 0.13
C MET A 353 13.19 0.50 1.43
N ASP A 354 13.66 1.02 2.55
CA ASP A 354 13.11 0.58 3.84
C ASP A 354 11.65 1.03 3.94
N TYR A 355 10.83 0.17 4.51
CA TYR A 355 9.41 0.37 4.64
C TYR A 355 9.13 0.91 6.04
N VAL A 356 8.60 2.13 6.12
CA VAL A 356 8.25 2.78 7.38
C VAL A 356 6.73 2.80 7.49
N HIS A 357 6.17 1.97 8.37
CA HIS A 357 4.73 1.77 8.50
C HIS A 357 4.24 2.05 9.91
N ALA A 358 3.07 2.68 10.00
CA ALA A 358 2.29 2.71 11.22
C ALA A 358 1.36 1.48 11.25
N PHE A 359 1.56 0.62 12.25
CA PHE A 359 0.74 -0.55 12.56
C PHE A 359 -0.35 -0.09 13.52
N LYS A 360 -1.62 -0.28 13.15
CA LYS A 360 -2.77 0.26 13.90
C LYS A 360 -3.80 -0.81 14.15
N VAL A 361 -4.30 -0.88 15.38
CA VAL A 361 -5.50 -1.64 15.73
C VAL A 361 -6.61 -0.67 16.12
N ILE A 362 -7.76 -0.78 15.47
CA ILE A 362 -8.93 0.08 15.70
C ILE A 362 -10.13 -0.82 15.99
N GLU A 363 -10.85 -0.53 17.06
CA GLU A 363 -12.05 -1.27 17.46
C GLU A 363 -13.31 -0.44 17.19
N LYS A 364 -14.38 -1.11 16.74
CA LYS A 364 -15.73 -0.57 16.67
C LYS A 364 -16.46 -0.91 17.97
N ILE A 365 -16.81 0.11 18.76
CA ILE A 365 -17.63 -0.04 19.97
C ILE A 365 -19.13 -0.16 19.62
#